data_AF-A0A950AIA6-F1
#
_entry.id   AF-A0A950AIA6-F1
#
_cell.length_a   1.000
_cell.length_b   1.000
_cell.length_c   1.000
_cell.angle_alpha   90.00
_cell.angle_beta   90.00
_cell.angle_gamma   90.00
#
_symmetry.space_group_name_H-M   'P 1'
#
loop_
_entity.id
_entity.type
_entity.pdbx_description
1 polymer ?
#
loop_
_entity_poly.entity_id
_entity_poly.type
_entity_poly.pdbx_seq_one_letter_code
_entity_poly.pdbx_strand_id
1 'polypeptide(L)'
;TFTELRKQLGDAQRPLHYLAIPPSLFAVVSEGLAKSGCATNARLVVEKPFGHNRATAQELNQVLRQYFPEENIFRIDHYLGKEPVQNILYTRFANPIARAKRFR
;
A
#
# COMPACT_ATOMS: atom_id res chain seq x y z
N THR A 1 7.42 -12.62 -18.04
CA THR A 1 8.49 -11.67 -17.63
C THR A 1 7.94 -10.26 -17.59
N PHE A 2 8.50 -9.35 -16.78
CA PHE A 2 7.98 -7.97 -16.64
C PHE A 2 7.95 -7.16 -17.96
N THR A 3 8.83 -7.47 -18.92
CA THR A 3 8.80 -6.87 -20.26
C THR A 3 7.52 -7.19 -21.01
N GLU A 4 7.02 -8.42 -20.88
CA GLU A 4 5.74 -8.82 -21.49
C GLU A 4 4.58 -8.14 -20.79
N LEU A 5 4.63 -8.02 -19.45
CA LEU A 5 3.65 -7.23 -18.70
C LEU A 5 3.59 -5.78 -19.20
N ARG A 6 4.74 -5.13 -19.47
CA ARG A 6 4.76 -3.77 -20.00
C ARG A 6 4.08 -3.67 -21.37
N LYS A 7 4.27 -4.67 -22.24
CA LYS A 7 3.59 -4.74 -23.55
C LYS A 7 2.09 -4.90 -23.38
N GLN A 8 1.65 -5.80 -22.50
CA GLN A 8 0.23 -6.03 -22.22
C GLN A 8 -0.45 -4.81 -21.58
N LEU A 9 0.28 -4.03 -20.78
CA LEU A 9 -0.20 -2.76 -20.24
C LEU A 9 -0.47 -1.71 -21.33
N GLY A 10 0.17 -1.80 -22.50
CA GLY A 10 -0.02 -0.87 -23.61
C GLY A 10 0.08 0.60 -23.17
N ASP A 11 -0.97 1.36 -23.47
CA ASP A 11 -1.07 2.80 -23.20
C ASP A 11 -1.61 3.14 -21.80
N ALA A 12 -1.71 2.16 -20.90
CA ALA A 12 -2.17 2.38 -19.53
C ALA A 12 -1.28 3.41 -18.82
N GLN A 13 -1.91 4.51 -18.39
CA GLN A 13 -1.21 5.64 -17.78
C GLN A 13 -1.00 5.50 -16.27
N ARG A 14 -1.86 4.72 -15.59
CA ARG A 14 -1.90 4.58 -14.12
C ARG A 14 -2.22 3.15 -13.69
N PRO A 15 -1.37 2.17 -14.02
CA PRO A 15 -1.64 0.77 -13.69
C PRO A 15 -1.62 0.54 -12.18
N LEU A 16 -2.46 -0.38 -11.72
CA LEU A 16 -2.53 -0.82 -10.33
C LEU A 16 -1.95 -2.23 -10.24
N HIS A 17 -0.86 -2.39 -9.49
CA HIS A 17 -0.20 -3.68 -9.28
C HIS A 17 -0.63 -4.24 -7.93
N TYR A 18 -1.39 -5.34 -7.96
CA TYR A 18 -1.82 -6.04 -6.75
C TYR A 18 -0.89 -7.22 -6.47
N LEU A 19 -0.12 -7.13 -5.39
CA LEU A 19 0.85 -8.16 -5.00
C LEU A 19 0.20 -9.21 -4.08
N ALA A 20 -0.49 -10.17 -4.70
CA ALA A 20 -1.00 -11.38 -4.04
C ALA A 20 0.10 -12.45 -3.88
N ILE A 21 1.26 -12.07 -3.35
CA ILE A 21 2.45 -12.92 -3.26
C ILE A 21 3.06 -12.88 -1.85
N PRO A 22 3.94 -13.84 -1.51
CA PRO A 22 4.67 -13.80 -0.24
C PRO A 22 5.48 -12.51 -0.04
N PRO A 23 5.61 -12.00 1.20
CA PRO A 23 6.30 -10.74 1.50
C PRO A 23 7.78 -10.72 1.11
N SER A 24 8.43 -11.88 1.16
CA SER A 24 9.83 -12.04 0.75
C SER A 24 10.07 -11.66 -0.71
N LEU A 25 9.02 -11.66 -1.54
CA LEU A 25 9.10 -11.34 -2.96
C LEU A 25 8.71 -9.89 -3.27
N PHE A 26 8.22 -9.10 -2.31
CA PHE A 26 7.78 -7.73 -2.56
C PHE A 26 8.92 -6.84 -3.10
N ALA A 27 10.11 -6.95 -2.51
CA ALA A 27 11.29 -6.22 -2.98
C ALA A 27 11.64 -6.60 -4.42
N VAL A 28 11.76 -7.90 -4.69
CA VAL A 28 12.15 -8.45 -6.00
C VAL A 28 11.14 -8.05 -7.09
N VAL A 29 9.85 -8.16 -6.80
CA VAL A 29 8.79 -7.82 -7.77
C VAL A 29 8.71 -6.32 -7.99
N SER A 30 8.84 -5.51 -6.94
CA SER A 30 8.83 -4.05 -7.06
C SER A 30 10.02 -3.54 -7.89
N GLU A 31 11.20 -4.12 -7.69
CA GLU A 31 12.37 -3.83 -8.51
C GLU A 31 12.16 -4.25 -9.97
N GLY A 32 11.60 -5.44 -10.22
CA GLY A 32 11.27 -5.90 -11.57
C GLY A 32 10.25 -5.02 -12.29
N LEU A 33 9.23 -4.55 -11.58
CA LEU A 33 8.25 -3.58 -12.09
C LEU A 33 8.92 -2.23 -12.42
N ALA A 34 9.85 -1.77 -11.59
CA ALA A 34 10.60 -0.54 -11.85
C ALA A 34 11.49 -0.66 -13.09
N LYS A 35 12.30 -1.72 -13.17
CA LYS A 35 13.23 -1.96 -14.30
C LYS A 35 12.52 -2.13 -15.64
N SER A 36 11.28 -2.60 -15.64
CA SER A 36 10.47 -2.77 -16.85
C SER A 36 9.66 -1.54 -17.25
N GLY A 37 9.73 -0.45 -16.48
CA GLY A 37 8.91 0.74 -16.69
C GLY A 37 7.43 0.55 -16.30
N CYS A 38 7.08 -0.56 -15.66
CA CYS A 38 5.72 -0.81 -15.17
C CYS A 38 5.39 -0.02 -13.89
N ALA A 39 6.40 0.54 -13.20
CA ALA A 39 6.21 1.35 -11.99
C ALA A 39 5.90 2.84 -12.27
N THR A 40 6.09 3.32 -13.51
CA THR A 40 5.89 4.73 -13.85
C THR A 40 4.42 5.14 -13.68
N ASN A 41 4.15 6.12 -12.81
CA ASN A 41 2.81 6.60 -12.46
C ASN A 41 1.85 5.47 -12.00
N ALA A 42 2.41 4.35 -11.54
CA ALA A 42 1.68 3.18 -11.11
C ALA A 42 1.43 3.20 -9.60
N ARG A 43 0.44 2.43 -9.18
CA ARG A 43 0.08 2.23 -7.78
C ARG A 43 0.39 0.79 -7.39
N LEU A 44 0.88 0.62 -6.17
CA LEU A 44 1.23 -0.68 -5.62
C LEU A 44 0.29 -1.01 -4.48
N VAL A 45 -0.35 -2.17 -4.54
CA VAL A 45 -1.15 -2.71 -3.46
C VAL A 45 -0.41 -3.92 -2.88
N VAL A 46 -0.15 -3.88 -1.58
CA VAL A 46 0.53 -4.95 -0.84
C VAL A 46 -0.36 -5.46 0.29
N GLU A 47 -0.37 -6.77 0.45
CA GLU A 47 -1.08 -7.48 1.52
C GLU A 47 -0.18 -7.72 2.73
N LYS A 48 -0.80 -7.89 3.89
CA LYS A 48 -0.09 -8.30 5.12
C LYS A 48 0.61 -9.67 4.93
N PRO A 49 1.71 -9.95 5.64
CA PRO A 49 2.39 -9.12 6.63
C PRO A 49 3.42 -8.14 6.04
N PHE A 50 3.48 -6.92 6.59
CA PHE A 50 4.40 -5.84 6.19
C PHE A 50 5.78 -5.94 6.85
N GLY A 51 6.28 -7.16 7.06
CA GLY A 51 7.44 -7.44 7.91
C GLY A 51 7.04 -8.14 9.21
N HIS A 52 8.01 -8.81 9.84
CA HIS A 52 7.80 -9.61 11.05
C HIS A 52 8.11 -8.84 12.34
N ASN A 53 8.81 -7.72 12.23
CA ASN A 53 9.16 -6.82 13.32
C ASN A 53 9.35 -5.39 12.78
N ARG A 54 9.52 -4.42 13.67
CA ARG A 54 9.70 -3.01 13.30
C ARG A 54 10.84 -2.78 12.31
N ALA A 55 11.98 -3.45 12.50
CA ALA A 55 13.16 -3.27 11.65
C ALA A 55 12.90 -3.76 10.22
N THR A 56 12.38 -4.98 10.07
CA THR A 56 12.04 -5.58 8.77
C THR A 56 10.94 -4.81 8.05
N ALA A 57 9.99 -4.23 8.79
CA ALA A 57 8.96 -3.36 8.21
C ALA A 57 9.55 -2.03 7.69
N GLN A 58 10.48 -1.43 8.42
CA GLN A 58 11.17 -0.22 7.98
C GLN A 58 12.04 -0.47 6.75
N GLU A 59 12.75 -1.60 6.72
CA GLU A 59 13.56 -2.02 5.58
C GLU A 59 12.71 -2.25 4.33
N LEU A 60 11.62 -3.03 4.45
CA LEU A 60 10.67 -3.23 3.36
C LEU A 60 10.12 -1.89 2.86
N ASN A 61 9.75 -1.00 3.78
CA ASN A 61 9.24 0.31 3.41
C ASN A 61 10.27 1.13 2.63
N GLN A 62 11.53 1.12 3.06
CA GLN A 62 12.60 1.84 2.40
C GLN A 62 12.82 1.32 0.97
N VAL A 63 12.78 0.00 0.76
CA VAL A 63 12.91 -0.60 -0.58
C VAL A 63 11.72 -0.22 -1.47
N LEU A 64 10.49 -0.33 -0.98
CA LEU A 64 9.31 0.02 -1.79
C LEU A 64 9.32 1.50 -2.21
N ARG A 65 9.77 2.39 -1.31
CA ARG A 65 9.88 3.83 -1.56
C ARG A 65 10.94 4.22 -2.59
N GLN A 66 11.85 3.32 -2.95
CA GLN A 66 12.79 3.56 -4.06
C GLN A 66 12.10 3.52 -5.42
N TYR A 67 10.98 2.79 -5.52
CA TYR A 67 10.31 2.52 -6.80
C TYR A 67 8.94 3.17 -6.91
N PHE A 68 8.26 3.37 -5.78
CA PHE A 68 6.94 3.98 -5.72
C PHE A 68 6.95 5.12 -4.69
N PRO A 69 6.37 6.29 -4.99
CA PRO A 69 6.18 7.32 -3.98
C PRO A 69 5.15 6.82 -2.94
N GLU A 70 5.25 7.31 -1.71
CA GLU A 70 4.46 6.79 -0.57
C GLU A 70 2.94 6.89 -0.82
N GLU A 71 2.49 7.97 -1.46
CA GLU A 71 1.10 8.19 -1.84
C GLU A 71 0.54 7.14 -2.83
N ASN A 72 1.42 6.39 -3.49
CA ASN A 72 1.06 5.34 -4.43
C ASN A 72 1.18 3.92 -3.84
N ILE A 73 1.56 3.80 -2.56
CA ILE A 73 1.69 2.50 -1.87
C ILE A 73 0.48 2.29 -0.95
N PHE A 74 -0.38 1.35 -1.34
CA PHE A 74 -1.58 0.96 -0.62
C PHE A 74 -1.33 -0.33 0.15
N ARG A 75 -1.33 -0.23 1.48
CA ARG A 75 -1.15 -1.36 2.40
C ARG A 75 -2.53 -1.82 2.85
N ILE A 76 -2.98 -2.96 2.34
CA ILE A 76 -4.30 -3.49 2.69
C ILE A 76 -4.21 -4.13 4.07
N ASP A 77 -5.03 -3.62 4.97
CA ASP A 77 -5.39 -4.32 6.19
C ASP A 77 -6.90 -4.58 6.17
N HIS A 78 -7.26 -5.85 5.99
CA HIS A 78 -8.63 -6.37 6.09
C HIS A 78 -9.39 -6.00 7.40
N TYR A 79 -8.72 -5.49 8.45
CA TYR A 79 -9.41 -4.92 9.62
C TYR A 79 -9.84 -3.47 9.42
N LEU A 80 -9.10 -2.67 8.64
CA LEU A 80 -9.39 -1.26 8.41
C LEU A 80 -10.60 -1.04 7.48
N GLY A 81 -10.98 -2.06 6.70
CA GLY A 81 -12.16 -2.06 5.83
C GLY A 81 -13.47 -2.50 6.50
N LYS A 82 -13.46 -2.87 7.78
CA LYS A 82 -14.67 -3.31 8.49
C LYS A 82 -15.44 -2.12 9.06
N GLU A 83 -16.77 -2.12 8.93
CA GLU A 83 -17.68 -1.04 9.37
C GLU A 83 -17.40 -0.44 10.76
N PRO A 84 -17.01 -1.21 11.81
CA PRO A 84 -16.75 -0.62 13.13
C PRO A 84 -15.60 0.40 13.13
N VAL A 85 -14.60 0.26 12.25
CA VAL A 85 -13.44 1.14 12.19
C VAL A 85 -13.79 2.48 11.54
N GLN A 86 -14.68 2.49 10.53
CA GLN A 86 -15.21 3.72 9.96
C GLN A 86 -16.12 4.46 10.97
N ASN A 87 -16.87 3.71 11.78
CA ASN A 87 -17.71 4.26 12.83
C ASN A 87 -16.92 4.93 13.97
N ILE A 88 -15.63 4.61 14.16
CA ILE A 88 -14.75 5.35 15.10
C ILE A 88 -14.52 6.78 14.62
N LEU A 89 -14.30 7.00 13.32
CA LEU A 89 -14.13 8.35 12.76
C LEU A 89 -15.43 9.15 12.89
N TYR A 90 -16.57 8.53 12.55
CA TYR A 90 -17.88 9.15 12.71
C TYR A 90 -18.16 9.51 14.18
N THR A 91 -17.97 8.57 15.11
CA THR A 91 -18.21 8.81 16.55
C THR A 91 -17.25 9.85 17.13
N ARG A 92 -16.00 9.95 16.65
CA ARG A 92 -15.01 10.91 17.16
C ARG A 92 -15.20 12.33 16.63
N PHE A 93 -15.71 12.49 15.41
CA PHE A 93 -15.76 13.80 14.76
C PHE A 93 -17.18 14.32 14.50
N ALA A 94 -18.20 13.46 14.46
CA ALA A 94 -19.59 13.86 14.28
C ALA A 94 -20.38 14.01 15.59
N ASN A 95 -19.86 13.54 16.74
CA ASN A 95 -20.52 13.68 18.04
C ASN A 95 -19.88 14.80 18.92
N PRO A 96 -20.57 15.93 19.15
CA PRO A 96 -20.08 17.02 20.00
C PRO A 96 -19.78 16.58 21.45
N ILE A 97 -20.57 15.64 21.99
CA ILE A 97 -20.41 15.11 23.36
C ILE A 97 -19.11 14.32 23.52
N ALA A 98 -18.71 13.55 22.50
CA ALA A 98 -17.46 12.79 22.50
C ALA A 98 -16.23 13.73 22.37
N ARG A 99 -16.39 14.86 21.67
CA ARG A 99 -15.34 15.90 21.53
C ARG A 99 -15.10 16.64 22.85
N ALA A 100 -16.16 16.92 23.61
CA ALA A 100 -16.07 17.67 24.87
C ALA A 100 -15.33 16.92 26.01
N LYS A 101 -15.26 15.59 25.97
CA LYS A 101 -14.59 14.78 27.01
C LYS A 101 -13.09 14.54 26.79
N ARG A 102 -12.52 15.00 25.67
CA ARG A 102 -11.11 14.73 25.31
C ARG A 102 -10.12 15.84 25.71
N PHE A 103 -10.62 17.00 26.13
CA PHE A 103 -9.81 18.06 26.74
C PHE A 103 -10.03 18.07 28.25
N ARG A 104 -9.51 17.02 28.91
CA ARG A 104 -9.15 17.05 30.33
C ARG A 104 -7.86 16.25 30.49
#